data_AF-W7QFN9-F1
#
_entry.id   AF-W7QFN9-F1
#
_cell.length_a   1.000
_cell.length_b   1.000
_cell.length_c   1.000
_cell.angle_alpha   90.00
_cell.angle_beta   90.00
_cell.angle_gamma   90.00
#
_symmetry.space_group_name_H-M   'P 1'
#
loop_
_entity.id
_entity.type
_entity.pdbx_description
1 polymer ?
#
loop_
_entity_poly.entity_id
_entity_poly.type
_entity_poly.pdbx_seq_one_letter_code
_entity_poly.pdbx_strand_id
1 'polypeptide(L)' 'MFLLTVSGERRIKRVQRLAGGALYLISDNEHYQPEIFTPQQMVGGDPGV' A
#
# COMPACT_ATOMS: atom_id res chain seq x y z
N MET A 1 -6.76 11.09 -2.06
CA MET A 1 -5.37 11.07 -1.54
C MET A 1 -5.42 10.60 -0.10
N PHE A 2 -4.49 9.73 0.32
CA PHE A 2 -4.43 9.20 1.68
C PHE A 2 -3.02 9.34 2.25
N LEU A 3 -2.92 9.59 3.56
CA LEU A 3 -1.66 9.63 4.29
C LEU A 3 -1.43 8.26 4.95
N LEU A 4 -0.37 7.59 4.55
CA LEU A 4 0.00 6.24 4.96
C LEU A 4 1.29 6.27 5.78
N THR A 5 1.45 5.30 6.67
CA THR A 5 2.73 5.02 7.32
C THR A 5 3.32 3.79 6.66
N VAL A 6 4.46 3.93 5.98
CA VAL A 6 5.17 2.83 5.30
C VAL A 6 6.59 2.81 5.83
N SER A 7 7.02 1.69 6.44
CA SER A 7 8.36 1.53 7.03
C SER A 7 8.78 2.66 7.98
N GLY A 8 7.83 3.20 8.76
CA GLY A 8 8.08 4.30 9.71
C GLY A 8 8.01 5.71 9.12
N GLU A 9 7.86 5.85 7.80
CA GLU A 9 7.73 7.16 7.14
C GLU A 9 6.27 7.49 6.80
N ARG A 10 5.92 8.78 6.91
CA ARG A 10 4.61 9.29 6.49
C ARG A 10 4.64 9.66 5.01
N ARG A 11 3.80 8.99 4.22
CA ARG A 11 3.76 9.14 2.76
C ARG A 11 2.33 9.42 2.30
N ILE A 12 2.17 10.34 1.36
CA ILE A 12 0.88 10.57 0.70
C ILE A 12 0.84 9.74 -0.58
N LYS A 13 -0.21 8.93 -0.76
CA LYS A 13 -0.42 8.10 -1.95
C LYS A 13 -1.85 8.24 -2.46
N ARG A 14 -2.03 8.05 -3.77
CA ARG A 14 -3.34 7.69 -4.33
C ARG A 14 -3.60 6.23 -4.06
N VAL A 15 -4.83 5.89 -3.67
CA VAL A 15 -5.25 4.51 -3.40
C VAL A 15 -6.31 4.12 -4.40
N GLN A 16 -6.10 3.03 -5.11
CA GLN A 16 -7.11 2.38 -5.95
C GLN A 16 -7.45 1.01 -5.34
N ARG A 17 -8.73 0.70 -5.24
CA ARG A 17 -9.19 -0.64 -4.85
C ARG A 17 -9.20 -1.54 -6.08
N LEU A 18 -8.66 -2.74 -5.93
CA LEU A 18 -8.70 -3.79 -6.93
C LEU A 18 -9.72 -4.88 -6.54
N ALA A 19 -10.04 -5.74 -7.50
CA ALA A 19 -10.84 -6.94 -7.24
C ALA A 19 -10.19 -7.80 -6.13
N GLY A 20 -11.02 -8.50 -5.36
CA GLY A 20 -10.53 -9.32 -4.24
C GLY A 20 -10.04 -8.51 -3.03
N GLY A 21 -10.28 -7.19 -2.99
CA GLY A 21 -10.02 -6.35 -1.82
C GLY A 21 -8.58 -5.84 -1.71
N ALA A 22 -7.72 -6.11 -2.68
CA ALA A 22 -6.37 -5.56 -2.72
C ALA A 22 -6.37 -4.04 -2.95
N LEU A 23 -5.31 -3.39 -2.49
CA LEU A 23 -5.06 -1.96 -2.67
C LEU A 23 -3.85 -1.76 -3.59
N TYR A 24 -3.98 -0.82 -4.52
CA TYR A 24 -2.88 -0.33 -5.34
C TYR A 24 -2.53 1.11 -4.92
N LEU A 25 -1.31 1.29 -4.46
CA LEU A 25 -0.78 2.55 -3.93
C LEU A 25 0.08 3.22 -4.99
N ILE A 26 -0.38 4.35 -5.50
CA ILE A 26 0.28 5.08 -6.59
C ILE A 26 0.95 6.33 -6.01
N SER A 27 2.21 6.51 -6.39
CA SER A 27 3.00 7.72 -6.13
C SER A 27 2.83 8.71 -7.28
N ASP A 28 2.73 10.01 -6.96
CA ASP A 28 2.94 11.09 -7.94
C ASP A 28 4.41 11.44 -8.13
N ASN A 29 5.28 10.91 -7.26
CA ASN A 29 6.72 11.05 -7.37
C ASN A 29 7.30 9.82 -8.09
N GLU A 30 7.92 10.05 -9.25
CA GLU A 30 8.48 9.04 -10.15
C GLU A 30 9.61 8.20 -9.52
N HIS A 31 10.23 8.68 -8.45
CA HIS A 31 11.24 7.92 -7.71
C HIS A 31 10.67 6.70 -6.97
N TYR A 32 9.36 6.63 -6.79
CA TYR A 32 8.71 5.52 -6.08
C TYR A 32 7.81 4.71 -7.00
N GLN A 33 8.11 3.41 -7.07
CA GLN A 33 7.26 2.46 -7.75
C GLN A 33 5.89 2.34 -7.05
N PRO A 34 4.82 2.04 -7.80
CA PRO A 34 3.55 1.67 -7.21
C PRO A 34 3.66 0.37 -6.39
N GLU A 35 2.83 0.25 -5.35
CA GLU A 35 2.84 -0.91 -4.44
C GLU A 35 1.46 -1.59 -4.43
N ILE A 36 1.42 -2.92 -4.32
CA ILE A 36 0.17 -3.69 -4.15
C ILE A 36 0.15 -4.29 -2.74
N PHE A 37 -0.94 -4.05 -2.02
CA PHE A 37 -1.22 -4.66 -0.73
C PHE A 37 -2.45 -5.55 -0.83
N THR A 38 -2.26 -6.84 -0.61
CA THR A 38 -3.35 -7.81 -0.50
C THR A 38 -4.06 -7.68 0.86
N PRO A 39 -5.33 -8.11 0.99
CA PRO A 39 -6.02 -8.12 2.28
C PRO A 39 -5.22 -8.83 3.38
N GLN A 40 -4.53 -9.93 3.06
CA GLN A 40 -3.73 -10.72 3.99
C GLN A 40 -2.57 -9.89 4.59
N GLN A 41 -1.91 -9.08 3.76
CA GLN A 41 -0.83 -8.19 4.20
C GLN A 41 -1.32 -7.01 5.05
N MET A 42 -2.58 -6.59 4.85
CA MET A 42 -3.15 -5.45 5.59
C MET A 42 -3.58 -5.80 7.02
N VAL A 43 -3.99 -7.05 7.26
CA VAL A 43 -4.51 -7.51 8.57
C VAL A 43 -3.38 -7.92 9.54
N GLY A 44 -2.11 -7.76 9.13
CA GLY A 44 -0.95 -8.05 9.97
C GLY A 44 -0.48 -9.51 9.91
N GLY A 45 -0.78 -10.23 8.83
CA GLY A 45 -0.25 -11.58 8.63
C GLY A 45 1.14 -11.53 8.02
N ASP A 46 2.15 -11.75 8.84
CA ASP A 46 3.41 -12.33 8.38
C ASP A 46 3.09 -13.70 7.74
N PRO A 47 3.37 -13.94 6.44
CA PRO A 47 3.16 -15.25 5.85
C PRO A 47 4.24 -16.27 6.25
N GLY A 48 5.13 -15.97 7.21
CA GLY A 48 6.32 -16.79 7.47
C GLY A 48 6.93 -16.81 8.88
N VAL A 49 6.22 -16.44 9.95
CA VAL A 49 6.58 -16.84 11.35
C VAL A 49 5.40 -17.44 12.10
#